data_AF-A0A835Y4S7-F1
#
_entry.id   AF-A0A835Y4S7-F1
#
_cell.length_a   1.000
_cell.length_b   1.000
_cell.length_c   1.000
_cell.angle_alpha   90.00
_cell.angle_beta   90.00
_cell.angle_gamma   90.00
#
_symmetry.space_group_name_H-M   'P 1'
#
loop_
_entity.id
_entity.type
_entity.pdbx_description
1 polymer ?
#
loop_
_entity_poly.entity_id
_entity_poly.type
_entity_poly.pdbx_seq_one_letter_code
_entity_poly.pdbx_strand_id
1 'polypeptide(L)'
;MDAMFMRLVANSETRFMGVKHLAGLKGGRVAVIDTETTGFPEKQGCNAPPPAPSNLEAYRNARLVSLSYLTGPPPDLEPLSLGYSIEGTPIEQILNRFLEAIEGCEVLAAHNTEFHLWVIASELCRLGRFADALALLQRPRVCTMRDGQLMLVLPKWPKLEDLYRITQEAHMEGRHNALADALACLICLRRLHAVAVGGAPPLSSAKAVGAGQDLPRVDLRKQAAEIRARLERAAEPPAAPQAPEEGEEAAEWASEGSQQPEGEEGEARAALVEAAAAAPAVATPAKAGGGLSKGEGEGGGEFVPVLGTPAGLEGPWAQPSQPQDQAQLPPQKRKRAERGERGGGRRARRNA
;
A
#
# COMPACT_ATOMS: atom_id res chain seq x y z
N MET A 1 4.24 -16.94 -16.40
CA MET A 1 4.10 -16.03 -15.24
C MET A 1 2.80 -16.27 -14.48
N ASP A 2 1.67 -16.49 -15.15
CA ASP A 2 0.37 -16.66 -14.47
C ASP A 2 0.34 -17.81 -13.46
N ALA A 3 1.01 -18.94 -13.72
CA ALA A 3 1.11 -20.04 -12.75
C ALA A 3 1.79 -19.63 -11.43
N MET A 4 2.73 -18.68 -11.46
CA MET A 4 3.42 -18.19 -10.27
C MET A 4 2.52 -17.25 -9.45
N PHE A 5 1.82 -16.34 -10.12
CA PHE A 5 0.79 -15.49 -9.48
C PHE A 5 -0.33 -16.35 -8.90
N MET A 6 -0.82 -17.35 -9.62
CA MET A 6 -1.86 -18.26 -9.14
C MET A 6 -1.43 -19.07 -7.92
N ARG A 7 -0.19 -19.56 -7.88
CA ARG A 7 0.37 -20.18 -6.67
C ARG A 7 0.45 -19.20 -5.50
N LEU A 8 0.73 -17.93 -5.79
CA LEU A 8 0.77 -16.89 -4.78
C LEU A 8 -0.61 -16.57 -4.20
N VAL A 9 -1.62 -16.51 -5.07
CA VAL A 9 -3.02 -16.35 -4.70
C VAL A 9 -3.46 -17.54 -3.84
N ALA A 10 -3.11 -18.77 -4.24
CA ALA A 10 -3.41 -19.97 -3.46
C ALA A 10 -2.76 -19.95 -2.05
N ASN A 11 -1.58 -19.35 -1.92
CA ASN A 11 -0.88 -19.20 -0.63
C ASN A 11 -1.19 -17.87 0.08
N SER A 12 -2.05 -17.01 -0.48
CA SER A 12 -2.28 -15.65 0.05
C SER A 12 -2.87 -15.63 1.45
N GLU A 13 -3.62 -16.67 1.82
CA GLU A 13 -4.22 -16.89 3.15
C GLU A 13 -3.15 -17.03 4.25
N THR A 14 -2.03 -17.71 3.95
CA THR A 14 -0.94 -17.94 4.92
C THR A 14 -0.20 -16.67 5.35
N ARG A 15 -0.45 -15.56 4.65
CA ARG A 15 0.19 -14.26 4.90
C ARG A 15 -0.69 -13.30 5.67
N PHE A 16 -1.96 -13.65 5.87
CA PHE A 16 -2.83 -12.89 6.76
C PHE A 16 -2.44 -13.18 8.20
N MET A 17 -1.90 -12.14 8.84
CA MET A 17 -1.66 -12.12 10.26
C MET A 17 -2.89 -11.46 10.91
N GLY A 18 -3.43 -12.06 11.97
CA GLY A 18 -4.44 -11.37 12.78
C GLY A 18 -3.80 -10.26 13.60
N VAL A 19 -4.54 -9.18 13.90
CA VAL A 19 -4.07 -8.01 14.67
C VAL A 19 -3.23 -8.36 15.90
N LYS A 20 -3.54 -9.44 16.62
CA LYS A 20 -2.79 -9.88 17.82
C LYS A 20 -1.29 -10.07 17.59
N HIS A 21 -0.88 -10.43 16.37
CA HIS A 21 0.53 -10.69 16.05
C HIS A 21 1.35 -9.40 15.96
N LEU A 22 0.72 -8.23 15.85
CA LEU A 22 1.44 -6.95 15.87
C LEU A 22 2.19 -6.72 17.19
N ALA A 23 1.75 -7.34 18.30
CA ALA A 23 2.45 -7.25 19.58
C ALA A 23 3.84 -7.93 19.57
N GLY A 24 4.07 -8.87 18.65
CA GLY A 24 5.34 -9.57 18.52
C GLY A 24 6.41 -8.82 17.72
N LEU A 25 6.05 -7.72 17.05
CA LEU A 25 6.94 -6.95 16.18
C LEU A 25 7.83 -6.03 17.03
N LYS A 26 8.90 -6.56 17.63
CA LYS A 26 9.85 -5.76 18.40
C LYS A 26 10.69 -4.90 17.45
N GLY A 27 10.39 -3.60 17.39
CA GLY A 27 11.13 -2.64 16.56
C GLY A 27 10.71 -2.61 15.09
N GLY A 28 9.70 -3.39 14.70
CA GLY A 28 9.18 -3.40 13.35
C GLY A 28 8.36 -2.17 13.01
N ARG A 29 8.14 -1.92 11.72
CA ARG A 29 7.22 -0.88 11.24
C ARG A 29 6.02 -1.50 10.54
N VAL A 30 4.87 -0.86 10.68
CA VAL A 30 3.65 -1.19 9.95
C VAL A 30 3.38 -0.07 8.95
N ALA A 31 2.93 -0.43 7.74
CA ALA A 31 2.40 0.53 6.79
C ALA A 31 0.88 0.35 6.67
N VAL A 32 0.10 1.35 7.05
CA VAL A 32 -1.35 1.39 6.80
C VAL A 32 -1.58 2.06 5.45
N ILE A 33 -2.26 1.37 4.53
CA ILE A 33 -2.45 1.83 3.16
C ILE A 33 -3.93 1.97 2.83
N ASP A 34 -4.22 2.90 1.92
CA ASP A 34 -5.52 3.01 1.27
C ASP A 34 -5.33 3.55 -0.17
N THR A 35 -6.26 3.21 -1.05
CA THR A 35 -6.22 3.56 -2.48
C THR A 35 -7.58 4.02 -2.96
N GLU A 36 -7.63 5.15 -3.66
CA GLU A 36 -8.77 5.47 -4.50
C GLU A 36 -8.54 4.94 -5.91
N THR A 37 -9.61 4.47 -6.54
CA THR A 37 -9.55 3.84 -7.85
C THR A 37 -10.66 4.33 -8.76
N THR A 38 -10.47 4.26 -10.07
CA THR A 38 -11.52 4.58 -11.05
C THR A 38 -12.73 3.63 -10.99
N GLY A 39 -12.60 2.49 -10.31
CA GLY A 39 -13.61 1.45 -10.26
C GLY A 39 -13.05 0.13 -9.74
N PHE A 40 -13.79 -0.96 -9.94
CA PHE A 40 -13.43 -2.29 -9.46
C PHE A 40 -12.92 -3.18 -10.59
N PRO A 41 -12.01 -4.14 -10.29
CA PRO A 41 -11.60 -5.14 -11.27
C PRO A 41 -12.80 -5.96 -11.74
N GLU A 42 -12.85 -6.28 -13.02
CA GLU A 42 -13.87 -7.13 -13.59
C GLU A 42 -13.73 -8.55 -13.03
N LYS A 43 -14.81 -9.05 -12.41
CA LYS A 43 -14.85 -10.38 -11.80
C LYS A 43 -15.69 -11.33 -12.65
N GLN A 44 -15.28 -12.58 -12.71
CA GLN A 44 -16.03 -13.67 -13.34
C GLN A 44 -17.19 -14.18 -12.46
N GLY A 45 -17.90 -13.27 -11.77
CA GLY A 45 -18.99 -13.57 -10.83
C GLY A 45 -18.78 -13.04 -9.41
N CYS A 46 -19.82 -13.12 -8.58
CA CYS A 46 -19.81 -12.57 -7.21
C CYS A 46 -18.89 -13.32 -6.23
N ASN A 47 -18.62 -14.60 -6.49
CA ASN A 47 -17.83 -15.48 -5.63
C ASN A 47 -16.48 -15.89 -6.25
N ALA A 48 -16.16 -15.39 -7.45
CA ALA A 48 -14.87 -15.67 -8.06
C ALA A 48 -13.76 -14.98 -7.26
N PRO A 49 -12.58 -15.62 -7.11
CA PRO A 49 -11.42 -14.93 -6.58
C PRO A 49 -11.11 -13.70 -7.46
N PRO A 50 -10.44 -12.67 -6.92
CA PRO A 50 -10.03 -11.56 -7.74
C PRO A 50 -9.13 -12.06 -8.90
N PRO A 51 -9.19 -11.42 -10.08
CA PRO A 51 -8.35 -11.78 -11.22
C PRO A 51 -6.89 -11.47 -10.91
N ALA A 52 -5.95 -12.30 -11.35
CA ALA A 52 -4.52 -12.06 -11.09
C ALA A 52 -4.10 -10.62 -11.50
N PRO A 53 -3.24 -9.91 -10.73
CA PRO A 53 -2.85 -8.54 -11.08
C PRO A 53 -2.13 -8.40 -12.43
N SER A 54 -1.59 -9.50 -12.99
CA SER A 54 -1.03 -9.57 -14.35
C SER A 54 -2.10 -9.51 -15.44
N ASN A 55 -3.38 -9.79 -15.12
CA ASN A 55 -4.49 -9.68 -16.06
C ASN A 55 -4.94 -8.22 -16.18
N LEU A 56 -4.20 -7.45 -16.98
CA LEU A 56 -4.39 -6.00 -17.13
C LEU A 56 -5.76 -5.61 -17.69
N GLU A 57 -6.40 -6.49 -18.46
CA GLU A 57 -7.74 -6.27 -19.01
C GLU A 57 -8.78 -6.28 -17.90
N ALA A 58 -8.70 -7.22 -16.95
CA ALA A 58 -9.61 -7.25 -15.80
C ALA A 58 -9.45 -6.01 -14.89
N TYR A 59 -8.27 -5.37 -14.91
CA TYR A 59 -7.99 -4.13 -14.17
C TYR A 59 -8.18 -2.85 -14.99
N ARG A 60 -8.69 -2.93 -16.22
CA ARG A 60 -8.86 -1.75 -17.11
C ARG A 60 -9.67 -0.62 -16.46
N ASN A 61 -10.67 -0.98 -15.65
CA ASN A 61 -11.57 -0.04 -14.96
C ASN A 61 -11.17 0.23 -13.50
N ALA A 62 -10.09 -0.39 -13.01
CA ALA A 62 -9.62 -0.28 -11.63
C ALA A 62 -8.22 0.34 -11.59
N ARG A 63 -8.12 1.57 -12.11
CA ARG A 63 -6.85 2.32 -12.17
C ARG A 63 -6.64 3.07 -10.86
N LEU A 64 -5.40 3.11 -10.40
CA LEU A 64 -5.02 3.89 -9.22
C LEU A 64 -5.22 5.39 -9.50
N VAL A 65 -6.03 6.05 -8.69
CA VAL A 65 -6.27 7.50 -8.74
C VAL A 65 -5.46 8.21 -7.66
N SER A 66 -5.52 7.69 -6.44
CA SER A 66 -4.68 8.14 -5.34
C SER A 66 -4.25 6.95 -4.49
N LEU A 67 -3.08 7.10 -3.86
CA LEU A 67 -2.50 6.15 -2.94
C LEU A 67 -2.07 6.93 -1.71
N SER A 68 -2.51 6.51 -0.54
CA SER A 68 -2.06 7.06 0.73
C SER A 68 -1.52 5.96 1.62
N TYR A 69 -0.50 6.31 2.40
CA TYR A 69 0.09 5.40 3.37
C TYR A 69 0.62 6.14 4.60
N LEU A 70 0.48 5.49 5.75
CA LEU A 70 1.00 5.90 7.05
C LEU A 70 1.97 4.83 7.52
N THR A 71 3.21 5.20 7.86
CA THR A 71 4.17 4.24 8.42
C THR A 71 4.55 4.61 9.84
N GLY A 72 4.73 3.60 10.70
CA GLY A 72 5.09 3.83 12.11
C GLY A 72 5.30 2.53 12.89
N PRO A 73 5.86 2.59 14.10
CA PRO A 73 6.06 1.43 14.95
C PRO A 73 4.72 0.98 15.57
N PRO A 74 4.46 -0.33 15.70
CA PRO A 74 3.37 -0.82 16.55
C PRO A 74 3.77 -0.73 18.03
N PRO A 75 2.83 -0.63 19.00
CA PRO A 75 1.39 -0.40 18.85
C PRO A 75 1.03 1.09 18.74
N ASP A 76 1.98 1.97 19.05
CA ASP A 76 1.72 3.40 19.19
C ASP A 76 1.40 4.05 17.85
N LEU A 77 1.75 3.45 16.71
CA LEU A 77 1.40 3.79 15.32
C LEU A 77 1.24 5.29 15.04
N GLU A 78 1.94 6.15 15.77
CA GLU A 78 2.04 7.56 15.44
C GLU A 78 2.68 7.59 14.06
N PRO A 79 2.03 8.22 13.07
CA PRO A 79 2.61 8.26 11.74
C PRO A 79 3.98 8.92 11.83
N LEU A 80 5.03 8.15 11.56
CA LEU A 80 6.41 8.62 11.40
C LEU A 80 6.62 9.22 10.02
N SER A 81 5.91 8.67 9.03
CA SER A 81 5.88 9.19 7.67
C SER A 81 4.48 9.08 7.10
N LEU A 82 4.20 10.02 6.21
CA LEU A 82 2.97 10.12 5.44
C LEU A 82 3.37 10.29 3.98
N GLY A 83 2.89 9.39 3.14
CA GLY A 83 2.88 9.62 1.71
C GLY A 83 1.45 9.59 1.19
N TYR A 84 1.18 10.48 0.25
CA TYR A 84 -0.09 10.54 -0.45
C TYR A 84 0.19 11.01 -1.88
N SER A 85 -0.52 10.46 -2.83
CA SER A 85 -0.46 10.87 -4.23
C SER A 85 -1.68 11.68 -4.61
N ILE A 86 -1.44 12.80 -5.28
CA ILE A 86 -2.45 13.65 -5.91
C ILE A 86 -2.52 13.38 -7.41
N GLU A 87 -3.65 13.75 -8.01
CA GLU A 87 -3.83 13.74 -9.46
C GLU A 87 -2.69 14.49 -10.16
N GLY A 88 -2.24 13.96 -11.31
CA GLY A 88 -1.22 14.57 -12.16
C GLY A 88 0.23 14.13 -11.90
N THR A 89 0.51 13.38 -10.83
CA THR A 89 1.85 12.79 -10.63
C THR A 89 2.01 11.50 -11.46
N PRO A 90 3.14 11.29 -12.18
CA PRO A 90 3.36 10.04 -12.90
C PRO A 90 3.30 8.81 -11.98
N ILE A 91 2.54 7.79 -12.39
CA ILE A 91 2.28 6.57 -11.61
C ILE A 91 3.56 5.88 -11.14
N GLU A 92 4.60 5.85 -11.97
CA GLU A 92 5.89 5.25 -11.63
C GLU A 92 6.57 5.97 -10.46
N GLN A 93 6.55 7.30 -10.42
CA GLN A 93 7.13 8.07 -9.32
C GLN A 93 6.38 7.82 -8.00
N ILE A 94 5.05 7.73 -8.07
CA ILE A 94 4.20 7.41 -6.92
C ILE A 94 4.55 6.03 -6.36
N LEU A 95 4.65 5.04 -7.24
CA LEU A 95 4.97 3.66 -6.87
C LEU A 95 6.39 3.53 -6.34
N ASN A 96 7.37 4.25 -6.89
CA ASN A 96 8.74 4.28 -6.35
C ASN A 96 8.75 4.79 -4.91
N ARG A 97 8.17 5.97 -4.67
CA ARG A 97 8.09 6.54 -3.31
C ARG A 97 7.35 5.63 -2.34
N PHE A 98 6.28 4.98 -2.79
CA PHE A 98 5.54 4.02 -1.97
C PHE A 98 6.42 2.81 -1.60
N LEU A 99 7.09 2.20 -2.57
CA LEU A 99 7.93 1.02 -2.35
C LEU A 99 9.11 1.34 -1.40
N GLU A 100 9.75 2.50 -1.57
CA GLU A 100 10.78 3.01 -0.66
C GLU A 100 10.24 3.19 0.77
N ALA A 101 9.07 3.83 0.91
CA ALA A 101 8.48 4.09 2.22
C ALA A 101 8.11 2.79 2.98
N ILE A 102 7.71 1.74 2.28
CA ILE A 102 7.35 0.45 2.89
C ILE A 102 8.52 -0.52 3.00
N GLU A 103 9.71 -0.19 2.50
CA GLU A 103 10.82 -1.15 2.37
C GLU A 103 11.11 -1.86 3.69
N GLY A 104 11.27 -1.09 4.77
CA GLY A 104 11.46 -1.61 6.13
C GLY A 104 10.19 -1.67 6.98
N CYS A 105 9.02 -1.80 6.37
CA CYS A 105 7.79 -2.19 7.06
C CYS A 105 7.63 -3.72 7.02
N GLU A 106 7.46 -4.34 8.19
CA GLU A 106 7.31 -5.79 8.35
C GLU A 106 5.89 -6.25 7.99
N VAL A 107 4.90 -5.38 8.21
CA VAL A 107 3.48 -5.69 8.00
C VAL A 107 2.80 -4.56 7.23
N LEU A 108 1.98 -4.93 6.24
CA LEU A 108 1.05 -4.02 5.57
C LEU A 108 -0.35 -4.15 6.16
N ALA A 109 -1.04 -3.05 6.41
CA ALA A 109 -2.39 -3.05 6.94
C ALA A 109 -3.32 -2.21 6.06
N ALA A 110 -4.56 -2.66 5.87
CA ALA A 110 -5.61 -1.87 5.23
C ALA A 110 -7.00 -2.38 5.61
N HIS A 111 -8.03 -1.63 5.21
CA HIS A 111 -9.40 -2.10 5.29
C HIS A 111 -9.78 -2.78 3.97
N ASN A 112 -9.63 -4.11 3.93
CA ASN A 112 -9.61 -4.91 2.68
C ASN A 112 -8.26 -4.87 1.95
N THR A 113 -7.19 -5.23 2.66
CA THR A 113 -5.79 -5.23 2.17
C THR A 113 -5.58 -5.97 0.87
N GLU A 114 -6.34 -7.03 0.61
CA GLU A 114 -6.25 -7.75 -0.66
C GLU A 114 -6.60 -6.85 -1.84
N PHE A 115 -7.69 -6.08 -1.75
CA PHE A 115 -8.09 -5.16 -2.82
C PHE A 115 -7.00 -4.14 -3.14
N HIS A 116 -6.52 -3.40 -2.12
CA HIS A 116 -5.51 -2.36 -2.30
C HIS A 116 -4.21 -2.90 -2.90
N LEU A 117 -3.69 -4.01 -2.35
CA LEU A 117 -2.44 -4.59 -2.82
C LEU A 117 -2.55 -5.11 -4.26
N TRP A 118 -3.70 -5.64 -4.66
CA TRP A 118 -3.87 -6.15 -6.02
C TRP A 118 -3.99 -5.02 -7.04
N VAL A 119 -4.64 -3.91 -6.69
CA VAL A 119 -4.65 -2.71 -7.53
C VAL A 119 -3.23 -2.19 -7.72
N ILE A 120 -2.47 -2.00 -6.62
CA ILE A 120 -1.08 -1.52 -6.69
C ILE A 120 -0.21 -2.50 -7.50
N ALA A 121 -0.33 -3.80 -7.25
CA ALA A 121 0.39 -4.82 -8.02
C ALA A 121 0.03 -4.79 -9.50
N SER A 122 -1.22 -4.49 -9.86
CA SER A 122 -1.63 -4.38 -11.27
C SER A 122 -0.96 -3.19 -11.96
N GLU A 123 -0.82 -2.04 -11.28
CA GLU A 123 -0.10 -0.89 -11.83
C GLU A 123 1.40 -1.18 -11.97
N LEU A 124 2.01 -1.90 -11.02
CA LEU A 124 3.38 -2.39 -11.15
C LEU A 124 3.53 -3.34 -12.36
N CYS A 125 2.58 -4.24 -12.58
CA CYS A 125 2.56 -5.10 -13.77
C CYS A 125 2.44 -4.30 -15.08
N ARG A 126 1.64 -3.21 -15.12
CA ARG A 126 1.54 -2.32 -16.29
C ARG A 126 2.89 -1.67 -16.62
N LEU A 127 3.71 -1.39 -15.60
CA LEU A 127 5.07 -0.86 -15.76
C LEU A 127 6.13 -1.94 -16.04
N GLY A 128 5.72 -3.21 -16.20
CA GLY A 128 6.66 -4.33 -16.38
C GLY A 128 7.41 -4.74 -15.11
N ARG A 129 7.04 -4.22 -13.94
CA ARG A 129 7.71 -4.43 -12.64
C ARG A 129 7.15 -5.64 -11.88
N PHE A 130 7.17 -6.80 -12.52
CA PHE A 130 6.58 -8.03 -11.98
C PHE A 130 7.23 -8.50 -10.68
N ALA A 131 8.55 -8.31 -10.52
CA ALA A 131 9.27 -8.69 -9.31
C ALA A 131 8.80 -7.87 -8.09
N ASP A 132 8.58 -6.57 -8.27
CA ASP A 132 8.08 -5.69 -7.21
C ASP A 132 6.63 -6.01 -6.87
N ALA A 133 5.79 -6.27 -7.87
CA ALA A 133 4.41 -6.72 -7.67
C ALA A 133 4.37 -8.01 -6.85
N LEU A 134 5.24 -8.96 -7.17
CA LEU A 134 5.36 -10.23 -6.46
C LEU A 134 5.83 -10.02 -5.01
N ALA A 135 6.89 -9.24 -4.80
CA ALA A 135 7.43 -8.93 -3.48
C ALA A 135 6.39 -8.24 -2.60
N LEU A 136 5.63 -7.28 -3.15
CA LEU A 136 4.54 -6.60 -2.46
C LEU A 136 3.48 -7.59 -1.97
N LEU A 137 3.01 -8.48 -2.85
CA LEU A 137 1.98 -9.48 -2.50
C LEU A 137 2.49 -10.55 -1.54
N GLN A 138 3.81 -10.71 -1.42
CA GLN A 138 4.49 -11.60 -0.46
C GLN A 138 4.61 -11.03 0.94
N ARG A 139 4.43 -9.72 1.13
CA ARG A 139 4.53 -9.12 2.46
C ARG A 139 3.44 -9.63 3.41
N PRO A 140 3.78 -9.86 4.69
CA PRO A 140 2.80 -10.13 5.72
C PRO A 140 1.79 -8.98 5.83
N ARG A 141 0.55 -9.31 6.13
CA ARG A 141 -0.52 -8.30 6.11
C ARG A 141 -1.61 -8.53 7.15
N VAL A 142 -2.19 -7.43 7.60
CA VAL A 142 -3.35 -7.37 8.48
C VAL A 142 -4.51 -6.73 7.72
N CYS A 143 -5.72 -7.22 7.93
CA CYS A 143 -6.93 -6.66 7.32
C CYS A 143 -7.96 -6.34 8.38
N THR A 144 -8.18 -5.04 8.63
CA THR A 144 -9.09 -4.57 9.69
C THR A 144 -10.54 -5.00 9.43
N MET A 145 -10.92 -5.19 8.17
CA MET A 145 -12.23 -5.75 7.81
C MET A 145 -12.39 -7.21 8.24
N ARG A 146 -11.38 -8.07 7.97
CA ARG A 146 -11.41 -9.50 8.36
C ARG A 146 -11.31 -9.64 9.88
N ASP A 147 -10.34 -8.97 10.51
CA ASP A 147 -10.14 -9.02 11.95
C ASP A 147 -11.30 -8.39 12.71
N GLY A 148 -11.83 -7.26 12.21
CA GLY A 148 -13.03 -6.63 12.74
C GLY A 148 -14.23 -7.56 12.69
N GLN A 149 -14.48 -8.22 11.55
CA GLN A 149 -15.56 -9.21 11.44
C GLN A 149 -15.41 -10.33 12.49
N LEU A 150 -14.22 -10.90 12.60
CA LEU A 150 -13.95 -12.04 13.50
C LEU A 150 -14.08 -11.64 14.98
N MET A 151 -13.41 -10.56 15.38
CA MET A 151 -13.36 -10.11 16.77
C MET A 151 -14.71 -9.59 17.29
N LEU A 152 -15.52 -9.00 16.41
CA LEU A 152 -16.84 -8.44 16.73
C LEU A 152 -17.98 -9.42 16.46
N VAL A 153 -17.67 -10.60 15.92
CA VAL A 153 -18.63 -11.65 15.55
C VAL A 153 -19.73 -11.09 14.61
N LEU A 154 -19.31 -10.35 13.59
CA LEU A 154 -20.24 -9.71 12.66
C LEU A 154 -20.73 -10.69 11.59
N PRO A 155 -22.03 -10.66 11.22
CA PRO A 155 -22.58 -11.57 10.21
C PRO A 155 -22.08 -11.29 8.79
N LYS A 156 -21.53 -10.09 8.56
CA LYS A 156 -20.99 -9.64 7.28
C LYS A 156 -19.70 -8.86 7.52
N TRP A 157 -18.94 -8.72 6.46
CA TRP A 157 -17.72 -7.92 6.45
C TRP A 157 -18.12 -6.46 6.71
N PRO A 158 -17.61 -5.81 7.78
CA PRO A 158 -17.97 -4.43 8.08
C PRO A 158 -17.44 -3.51 7.00
N LYS A 159 -18.16 -2.43 6.70
CA LYS A 159 -17.56 -1.30 5.99
C LYS A 159 -16.59 -0.57 6.92
N LEU A 160 -15.68 0.21 6.36
CA LEU A 160 -14.73 1.00 7.15
C LEU A 160 -15.46 1.93 8.12
N GLU A 161 -16.49 2.63 7.65
CA GLU A 161 -17.32 3.51 8.48
C GLU A 161 -18.05 2.77 9.61
N ASP A 162 -18.57 1.56 9.34
CA ASP A 162 -19.24 0.76 10.37
C ASP A 162 -18.23 0.31 11.43
N LEU A 163 -17.04 -0.13 11.01
CA LEU A 163 -15.97 -0.51 11.93
C LEU A 163 -15.45 0.69 12.74
N TYR A 164 -15.30 1.85 12.10
CA TYR A 164 -14.91 3.10 12.75
C TYR A 164 -15.95 3.51 13.80
N ARG A 165 -17.23 3.47 13.45
CA ARG A 165 -18.33 3.75 14.40
C ARG A 165 -18.29 2.83 15.61
N ILE A 166 -18.02 1.53 15.41
CA ILE A 166 -17.91 0.57 16.53
C ILE A 166 -16.69 0.85 17.40
N THR A 167 -15.55 1.18 16.79
CA THR A 167 -14.27 1.32 17.49
C THR A 167 -14.11 2.66 18.18
N GLN A 168 -14.74 3.72 17.66
CA GLN A 168 -14.62 5.10 18.14
C GLN A 168 -15.90 5.68 18.74
N GLU A 169 -17.03 4.98 18.61
CA GLU A 169 -18.36 5.52 18.99
C GLU A 169 -18.62 6.90 18.35
N ALA A 170 -18.20 7.06 17.09
CA ALA A 170 -18.24 8.32 16.35
C ALA A 170 -18.53 8.10 14.86
N HIS A 171 -19.10 9.10 14.20
CA HIS A 171 -19.20 9.13 12.74
C HIS A 171 -17.92 9.70 12.12
N MET A 172 -17.39 9.03 11.10
CA MET A 172 -16.33 9.60 10.28
C MET A 172 -16.90 10.49 9.18
N GLU A 173 -16.37 11.71 9.06
CA GLU A 173 -16.57 12.57 7.91
C GLU A 173 -15.36 12.52 6.98
N GLY A 174 -15.58 12.86 5.71
CA GLY A 174 -14.48 12.96 4.74
C GLY A 174 -14.14 11.71 3.94
N ARG A 175 -15.05 10.72 3.89
CA ARG A 175 -14.98 9.50 3.05
C ARG A 175 -14.54 9.79 1.61
N HIS A 176 -14.01 8.77 0.94
CA HIS A 176 -13.51 8.84 -0.44
C HIS A 176 -12.30 9.76 -0.55
N ASN A 177 -11.46 9.71 0.48
CA ASN A 177 -10.18 10.37 0.50
C ASN A 177 -9.20 9.36 1.08
N ALA A 178 -8.30 8.85 0.24
CA ALA A 178 -7.38 7.79 0.63
C ALA A 178 -6.64 8.08 1.95
N LEU A 179 -6.28 9.33 2.23
CA LEU A 179 -5.59 9.65 3.49
C LEU A 179 -6.54 9.62 4.70
N ALA A 180 -7.73 10.20 4.59
CA ALA A 180 -8.73 10.12 5.64
C ALA A 180 -9.15 8.66 5.92
N ASP A 181 -9.29 7.85 4.88
CA ASP A 181 -9.66 6.44 4.98
C ASP A 181 -8.50 5.58 5.52
N ALA A 182 -7.24 5.87 5.14
CA ALA A 182 -6.07 5.27 5.77
C ALA A 182 -5.96 5.62 7.26
N LEU A 183 -6.28 6.86 7.65
CA LEU A 183 -6.29 7.29 9.05
C LEU A 183 -7.42 6.61 9.84
N ALA A 184 -8.63 6.52 9.28
CA ALA A 184 -9.73 5.76 9.88
C ALA A 184 -9.34 4.29 10.08
N CYS A 185 -8.69 3.69 9.08
CA CYS A 185 -8.20 2.32 9.13
C CYS A 185 -7.15 2.14 10.23
N LEU A 186 -6.20 3.08 10.35
CA LEU A 186 -5.20 3.10 11.42
C LEU A 186 -5.85 3.16 12.81
N ILE A 187 -6.84 4.03 12.99
CA ILE A 187 -7.59 4.16 14.24
C ILE A 187 -8.31 2.85 14.60
N CYS A 188 -8.97 2.23 13.61
CA CYS A 188 -9.60 0.92 13.78
C CYS A 188 -8.56 -0.16 14.15
N LEU A 189 -7.42 -0.17 13.47
CA LEU A 189 -6.34 -1.12 13.68
C LEU A 189 -5.80 -1.04 15.11
N ARG A 190 -5.50 0.17 15.60
CA ARG A 190 -5.06 0.40 16.98
C ARG A 190 -6.07 -0.12 17.98
N ARG A 191 -7.37 0.17 17.78
CA ARG A 191 -8.41 -0.29 18.68
C ARG A 191 -8.54 -1.81 18.70
N LEU A 192 -8.55 -2.45 17.53
CA LEU A 192 -8.59 -3.91 17.43
C LEU A 192 -7.37 -4.56 18.07
N HIS A 193 -6.17 -4.01 17.83
CA HIS A 193 -4.94 -4.49 18.46
C HIS A 193 -5.01 -4.40 19.99
N ALA A 194 -5.38 -3.23 20.53
CA ALA A 194 -5.49 -3.02 21.97
C ALA A 194 -6.47 -4.02 22.62
N VAL A 195 -7.61 -4.30 21.99
CA VAL A 195 -8.57 -5.31 22.48
C VAL A 195 -7.96 -6.72 22.41
N ALA A 196 -7.29 -7.06 21.31
CA ALA A 196 -6.71 -8.38 21.10
C ALA A 196 -5.60 -8.73 22.11
N VAL A 197 -4.90 -7.72 22.64
CA VAL A 197 -3.85 -7.89 23.66
C VAL A 197 -4.33 -7.63 25.09
N GLY A 198 -5.63 -7.42 25.29
CA GLY A 198 -6.21 -7.15 26.61
C GLY A 198 -5.95 -5.75 27.17
N GLY A 199 -5.42 -4.83 26.35
CA GLY A 199 -5.15 -3.43 26.71
C GLY A 199 -6.35 -2.48 26.57
N ALA A 200 -7.49 -2.97 26.09
CA ALA A 200 -8.72 -2.19 25.95
C ALA A 200 -9.97 -3.03 26.22
N PRO A 201 -11.08 -2.42 26.67
CA PRO A 201 -12.31 -3.16 26.94
C PRO A 201 -12.89 -3.78 25.65
N PRO A 202 -13.56 -4.95 25.76
CA PRO A 202 -14.18 -5.61 24.62
C PRO A 202 -15.10 -4.67 23.85
N LEU A 203 -15.03 -4.75 22.53
CA LEU A 203 -15.95 -4.02 21.67
C LEU A 203 -17.30 -4.74 21.67
N SER A 204 -18.41 -3.98 21.76
CA SER A 204 -19.75 -4.54 21.61
C SER A 204 -20.29 -4.23 20.22
N SER A 205 -20.79 -5.25 19.52
CA SER A 205 -21.55 -5.07 18.28
C SER A 205 -22.93 -4.47 18.53
N ALA A 206 -23.44 -4.51 19.77
CA ALA A 206 -24.77 -4.03 20.15
C ALA A 206 -24.94 -2.51 19.97
N LYS A 207 -23.88 -1.71 20.15
CA LYS A 207 -23.89 -0.26 19.89
C LYS A 207 -23.85 0.09 18.39
N ALA A 208 -23.46 -0.84 17.52
CA ALA A 208 -23.19 -0.56 16.12
C ALA A 208 -24.43 -0.28 15.25
N VAL A 209 -25.62 -0.68 15.71
CA VAL A 209 -26.80 -0.87 14.84
C VAL A 209 -27.92 0.15 15.13
N GLY A 210 -27.72 1.06 16.08
CA GLY A 210 -28.69 2.12 16.37
C GLY A 210 -28.64 3.24 15.34
N ALA A 211 -29.43 3.15 14.27
CA ALA A 211 -29.76 4.31 13.44
C ALA A 211 -30.54 5.31 14.31
N GLY A 212 -29.86 6.34 14.86
CA GLY A 212 -30.49 7.38 15.68
C GLY A 212 -29.72 7.82 16.93
N GLN A 213 -28.50 7.32 17.17
CA GLN A 213 -27.66 7.89 18.22
C GLN A 213 -26.99 9.17 17.73
N ASP A 214 -27.05 10.23 18.53
CA ASP A 214 -26.34 11.49 18.31
C ASP A 214 -24.86 11.29 18.68
N LEU A 215 -24.13 10.59 17.82
CA LEU A 215 -22.70 10.36 17.99
C LEU A 215 -21.90 11.54 17.44
N PRO A 216 -20.79 11.91 18.08
CA PRO A 216 -19.92 12.98 17.59
C PRO A 216 -19.41 12.64 16.19
N ARG A 217 -19.24 13.68 15.37
CA ARG A 217 -18.67 13.60 14.03
C ARG A 217 -17.22 14.03 14.09
N VAL A 218 -16.36 13.23 13.47
CA VAL A 218 -14.92 13.47 13.40
C VAL A 218 -14.55 13.75 11.96
N ASP A 219 -14.08 14.98 11.69
CA ASP A 219 -13.54 15.35 10.39
C ASP A 219 -12.11 14.82 10.24
N LEU A 220 -12.00 13.66 9.58
CA LEU A 220 -10.72 13.02 9.33
C LEU A 220 -9.90 13.73 8.25
N ARG A 221 -10.50 14.57 7.40
CA ARG A 221 -9.74 15.40 6.45
C ARG A 221 -8.98 16.48 7.18
N LYS A 222 -9.61 17.11 8.17
CA LYS A 222 -8.95 18.08 9.04
C LYS A 222 -7.80 17.43 9.81
N GLN A 223 -8.03 16.28 10.44
CA GLN A 223 -6.96 15.56 11.14
C GLN A 223 -5.81 15.13 10.21
N ALA A 224 -6.15 14.64 9.02
CA ALA A 224 -5.16 14.31 8.00
C ALA A 224 -4.30 15.53 7.59
N ALA A 225 -4.93 16.70 7.42
CA ALA A 225 -4.23 17.94 7.12
C ALA A 225 -3.32 18.42 8.27
N GLU A 226 -3.75 18.24 9.52
CA GLU A 226 -2.94 18.56 10.70
C GLU A 226 -1.73 17.64 10.84
N ILE A 227 -1.92 16.32 10.67
CA ILE A 227 -0.82 15.33 10.69
C ILE A 227 0.19 15.65 9.59
N ARG A 228 -0.29 15.96 8.39
CA ARG A 228 0.53 16.42 7.27
C ARG A 228 1.39 17.62 7.66
N ALA A 229 0.75 18.70 8.12
CA ALA A 229 1.46 19.93 8.45
C ALA A 229 2.49 19.70 9.57
N ARG A 230 2.19 18.79 10.51
CA ARG A 230 3.13 18.35 11.54
C ARG A 230 4.35 17.64 10.96
N LEU A 231 4.15 16.72 10.01
CA LEU A 231 5.21 15.95 9.38
C LEU A 231 6.06 16.79 8.42
N GLU A 232 5.44 17.70 7.67
CA GLU A 232 6.15 18.64 6.79
C GLU A 232 7.08 19.55 7.60
N ARG A 233 6.60 20.11 8.72
CA ARG A 233 7.45 20.88 9.65
C ARG A 233 8.58 20.06 10.28
N ALA A 234 8.37 18.76 10.50
CA ALA A 234 9.39 17.88 11.06
C ALA A 234 10.46 17.47 10.02
N ALA A 235 10.12 17.54 8.73
CA ALA A 235 11.02 17.25 7.62
C ALA A 235 11.83 18.46 7.16
N GLU A 236 11.38 19.69 7.50
CA GLU A 236 12.18 20.89 7.28
C GLU A 236 13.50 20.79 8.07
N PRO A 237 14.66 20.96 7.41
CA PRO A 237 15.92 20.99 8.11
C PRO A 237 15.86 22.12 9.15
N PRO A 238 16.47 21.93 10.34
CA PRO A 238 16.52 23.00 11.33
C PRO A 238 17.05 24.25 10.64
N ALA A 239 16.35 25.38 10.81
CA ALA A 239 16.79 26.65 10.24
C ALA A 239 18.27 26.81 10.55
N ALA A 240 19.09 27.03 9.52
CA ALA A 240 20.51 27.23 9.70
C ALA A 240 20.67 28.24 10.84
N PRO A 241 21.52 27.96 11.86
CA PRO A 241 21.72 28.89 12.95
C PRO A 241 22.00 30.24 12.30
N GLN A 242 21.17 31.24 12.61
CA GLN A 242 21.38 32.59 12.11
C GLN A 242 22.82 32.90 12.46
N ALA A 243 23.65 33.13 11.44
CA ALA A 243 25.02 33.57 11.66
C ALA A 243 24.89 34.70 12.68
N PRO A 244 25.64 34.65 13.80
CA PRO A 244 25.58 35.73 14.79
C PRO A 244 25.66 37.01 13.98
N GLU A 245 24.65 37.88 14.13
CA GLU A 245 24.68 39.19 13.48
C GLU A 245 26.08 39.71 13.76
N GLU A 246 26.84 40.02 12.71
CA GLU A 246 28.18 40.59 12.80
C GLU A 246 28.01 41.96 13.46
N GLY A 247 27.75 41.95 14.76
CA GLY A 247 27.86 43.07 15.66
C GLY A 247 29.31 43.48 15.61
N GLU A 248 29.51 44.77 15.48
CA GLU A 248 30.72 45.51 15.18
C GLU A 248 31.92 45.25 16.13
N GLU A 249 31.89 44.24 17.00
CA GLU A 249 32.97 43.86 17.92
C GLU A 249 34.16 43.15 17.24
N ALA A 250 34.04 42.74 15.98
CA ALA A 250 35.20 42.21 15.22
C ALA A 250 36.26 43.28 14.88
N ALA A 251 35.96 44.57 15.12
CA ALA A 251 36.92 45.66 14.90
C ALA A 251 37.90 45.87 16.07
N GLU A 252 37.66 45.29 17.26
CA GLU A 252 38.49 45.59 18.44
C GLU A 252 39.64 44.59 18.67
N TRP A 253 39.57 43.38 18.09
CA TRP A 253 40.64 42.37 18.18
C TRP A 253 41.72 42.45 17.09
N ALA A 254 41.58 43.33 16.10
CA ALA A 254 42.59 43.51 15.05
C ALA A 254 43.79 44.39 15.47
N SER A 255 43.85 44.86 16.72
CA SER A 255 44.88 45.81 17.17
C SER A 255 45.88 45.31 18.22
N GLU A 256 45.69 44.11 18.79
CA GLU A 256 46.62 43.59 19.81
C GLU A 256 47.09 42.17 19.49
N GLY A 257 48.39 42.01 19.23
CA GLY A 257 49.07 40.72 19.41
C GLY A 257 49.73 40.09 18.18
N SER A 258 50.55 40.84 17.45
CA SER A 258 51.56 40.26 16.57
C SER A 258 52.72 39.66 17.38
N GLN A 259 52.60 38.41 17.84
CA GLN A 259 53.74 37.57 18.20
C GLN A 259 53.51 36.13 17.73
N GLN A 260 54.12 35.80 16.58
CA GLN A 260 54.28 34.42 16.12
C GLN A 260 55.43 33.76 16.90
N PRO A 261 55.24 32.58 17.50
CA PRO A 261 56.32 31.64 17.69
C PRO A 261 56.43 30.77 16.42
N GLU A 262 57.59 30.84 15.76
CA GLU A 262 58.02 29.82 14.81
C GLU A 262 58.27 28.52 15.58
N GLY A 263 57.60 27.44 15.20
CA GLY A 263 57.77 26.14 15.86
C GLY A 263 57.04 25.01 15.15
N GLU A 264 57.76 24.35 14.24
CA GLU A 264 57.77 22.89 14.02
C GLU A 264 56.46 22.10 14.12
N GLU A 265 55.58 22.15 13.12
CA GLU A 265 54.59 21.07 12.88
C GLU A 265 54.41 20.75 11.38
N GLY A 266 55.54 20.63 10.68
CA GLY A 266 55.61 20.29 9.25
C GLY A 266 55.55 18.80 8.90
N GLU A 267 55.52 17.86 9.86
CA GLU A 267 55.76 16.43 9.55
C GLU A 267 54.62 15.45 9.84
N ALA A 268 53.48 15.86 10.40
CA ALA A 268 52.42 14.91 10.77
C ALA A 268 51.37 14.64 9.67
N ARG A 269 51.45 15.29 8.50
CA ARG A 269 50.39 15.22 7.47
C ARG A 269 50.66 14.31 6.28
N ALA A 270 51.82 13.63 6.25
CA ALA A 270 52.19 12.70 5.18
C ALA A 270 51.88 11.21 5.48
N ALA A 271 51.50 10.86 6.70
CA ALA A 271 51.37 9.45 7.12
C ALA A 271 49.96 8.84 7.02
N LEU A 272 48.94 9.59 6.56
CA LEU A 272 47.53 9.16 6.58
C LEU A 272 46.94 8.80 5.21
N VAL A 273 47.75 8.79 4.14
CA VAL A 273 47.28 8.49 2.76
C VAL A 273 47.66 7.06 2.30
N GLU A 274 48.46 6.31 3.05
CA GLU A 274 49.02 5.02 2.58
C GLU A 274 48.43 3.75 3.24
N ALA A 275 47.26 3.84 3.89
CA ALA A 275 46.63 2.71 4.59
C ALA A 275 45.27 2.26 4.00
N ALA A 276 44.92 2.67 2.77
CA ALA A 276 43.63 2.34 2.14
C ALA A 276 43.71 1.32 0.97
N ALA A 277 44.83 0.63 0.80
CA ALA A 277 45.05 -0.28 -0.33
C ALA A 277 45.44 -1.70 0.10
N ALA A 278 44.59 -2.40 0.85
CA ALA A 278 44.69 -3.86 1.01
C ALA A 278 43.37 -4.47 1.49
N ALA A 279 42.49 -4.84 0.55
CA ALA A 279 41.39 -5.77 0.81
C ALA A 279 41.65 -7.07 0.01
N PRO A 280 41.67 -8.26 0.63
CA PRO A 280 41.89 -9.51 -0.08
C PRO A 280 40.64 -9.98 -0.83
N ALA A 281 40.87 -10.50 -2.03
CA ALA A 281 39.87 -11.06 -2.93
C ALA A 281 39.11 -12.25 -2.30
N VAL A 282 37.78 -12.20 -2.38
CA VAL A 282 36.89 -13.29 -1.99
C VAL A 282 36.91 -14.38 -3.06
N ALA A 283 37.25 -15.59 -2.64
CA ALA A 283 37.33 -16.79 -3.46
C ALA A 283 35.94 -17.25 -3.95
N THR A 284 35.87 -17.62 -5.23
CA THR A 284 34.75 -18.31 -5.86
C THR A 284 34.71 -19.79 -5.46
N PRO A 285 33.55 -20.37 -5.10
CA PRO A 285 33.46 -21.81 -4.86
C PRO A 285 33.37 -22.59 -6.17
N ALA A 286 34.13 -23.69 -6.20
CA ALA A 286 34.31 -24.62 -7.30
C ALA A 286 33.05 -25.43 -7.65
N LYS A 287 32.92 -25.73 -8.95
CA LYS A 287 32.03 -26.76 -9.51
C LYS A 287 32.35 -28.13 -8.93
N ALA A 288 31.40 -28.74 -8.23
CA ALA A 288 31.40 -30.17 -7.97
C ALA A 288 30.77 -30.90 -9.17
N GLY A 289 31.56 -31.74 -9.81
CA GLY A 289 31.12 -32.71 -10.81
C GLY A 289 30.71 -34.03 -10.16
N GLY A 290 29.70 -34.65 -10.74
CA GLY A 290 29.22 -36.01 -10.54
C GLY A 290 28.03 -36.17 -11.47
N GLY A 291 27.90 -37.14 -12.36
CA GLY A 291 28.44 -38.48 -12.40
C GLY A 291 27.30 -39.34 -12.95
N LEU A 292 27.47 -39.76 -14.21
CA LEU A 292 26.65 -40.64 -15.04
C LEU A 292 25.61 -41.57 -14.36
N SER A 293 24.43 -41.67 -14.99
CA SER A 293 23.84 -42.97 -15.31
C SER A 293 23.06 -42.92 -16.63
N LYS A 294 23.41 -43.85 -17.52
CA LYS A 294 22.84 -44.09 -18.85
C LYS A 294 21.38 -44.55 -18.75
N GLY A 295 20.56 -44.11 -19.70
CA GLY A 295 19.25 -44.69 -20.01
C GLY A 295 19.02 -44.54 -21.51
N GLU A 296 19.16 -45.66 -22.22
CA GLU A 296 18.96 -45.79 -23.66
C GLU A 296 17.47 -45.63 -24.01
N GLY A 297 17.19 -45.00 -25.15
CA GLY A 297 15.84 -44.77 -25.64
C GLY A 297 15.90 -44.22 -27.06
N GLU A 298 16.01 -45.14 -28.02
CA GLU A 298 15.97 -44.91 -29.45
C GLU A 298 14.65 -44.25 -29.89
N GLY A 299 14.73 -43.32 -30.83
CA GLY A 299 13.56 -42.65 -31.40
C GLY A 299 13.97 -41.66 -32.47
N GLY A 300 14.36 -42.20 -33.64
CA GLY A 300 14.70 -41.43 -34.83
C GLY A 300 13.51 -40.60 -35.33
N GLY A 301 13.79 -39.34 -35.64
CA GLY A 301 12.90 -38.42 -36.32
C GLY A 301 13.73 -37.40 -37.07
N GLU A 302 13.95 -37.66 -38.36
CA GLU A 302 14.47 -36.72 -39.36
C GLU A 302 13.75 -35.36 -39.24
N PHE A 303 14.52 -34.29 -39.05
CA PHE A 303 14.02 -32.93 -39.20
C PHE A 303 14.95 -32.16 -40.15
N VAL A 304 14.42 -31.90 -41.34
CA VAL A 304 15.05 -31.12 -42.42
C VAL A 304 14.94 -29.62 -42.09
N PRO A 305 15.98 -28.80 -42.29
CA PRO A 305 15.89 -27.37 -42.06
C PRO A 305 15.29 -26.67 -43.29
N VAL A 306 14.16 -25.98 -43.11
CA VAL A 306 13.68 -25.00 -44.09
C VAL A 306 14.00 -23.60 -43.57
N LEU A 307 15.01 -23.00 -44.21
CA LEU A 307 15.30 -21.58 -44.20
C LEU A 307 14.15 -20.82 -44.86
N GLY A 308 13.68 -19.76 -44.22
CA GLY A 308 12.67 -18.87 -44.79
C GLY A 308 12.42 -17.64 -43.93
N THR A 309 13.22 -16.60 -44.12
CA THR A 309 12.90 -15.22 -43.72
C THR A 309 11.83 -14.62 -44.63
N PRO A 310 10.95 -13.77 -44.08
CA PRO A 310 10.58 -12.52 -44.76
C PRO A 310 10.80 -11.35 -43.77
N ALA A 311 11.63 -10.33 -44.04
CA ALA A 311 11.55 -9.34 -45.12
C ALA A 311 10.19 -8.62 -45.20
N GLY A 312 10.15 -7.41 -44.62
CA GLY A 312 9.40 -6.28 -45.15
C GLY A 312 7.92 -6.17 -44.76
N LEU A 313 7.62 -5.36 -43.73
CA LEU A 313 6.41 -4.56 -43.66
C LEU A 313 6.73 -3.22 -43.00
N GLU A 314 7.28 -2.31 -43.80
CA GLU A 314 7.15 -0.87 -43.57
C GLU A 314 5.81 -0.43 -44.19
N GLY A 315 4.97 0.24 -43.40
CA GLY A 315 3.70 0.81 -43.83
C GLY A 315 3.15 1.77 -42.77
N PRO A 316 2.52 2.88 -43.18
CA PRO A 316 2.62 4.16 -42.47
C PRO A 316 1.66 4.31 -41.30
N TRP A 317 2.10 5.08 -40.30
CA TRP A 317 1.30 5.60 -39.21
C TRP A 317 0.13 6.43 -39.76
N ALA A 318 -1.08 5.87 -39.69
CA ALA A 318 -2.31 6.60 -39.92
C ALA A 318 -2.58 7.55 -38.73
N GLN A 319 -2.75 8.83 -39.04
CA GLN A 319 -3.15 9.85 -38.07
C GLN A 319 -4.55 9.55 -37.51
N PRO A 320 -4.82 9.86 -36.23
CA PRO A 320 -6.17 9.73 -35.66
C PRO A 320 -7.11 10.77 -36.27
N SER A 321 -8.19 10.30 -36.89
CA SER A 321 -9.32 11.12 -37.31
C SER A 321 -10.07 11.68 -36.10
N GLN A 322 -10.53 12.92 -36.24
CA GLN A 322 -11.32 13.64 -35.24
C GLN A 322 -12.66 12.94 -34.93
N PRO A 323 -13.20 13.10 -33.71
CA PRO A 323 -14.47 12.49 -33.34
C PRO A 323 -15.65 13.18 -34.03
N GLN A 324 -16.41 12.41 -34.80
CA GLN A 324 -17.74 12.80 -35.28
C GLN A 324 -18.81 12.49 -34.22
N ASP A 325 -19.75 13.41 -34.12
CA ASP A 325 -21.00 13.46 -33.35
C ASP A 325 -21.46 12.15 -32.66
N GLN A 326 -21.53 12.19 -31.32
CA GLN A 326 -22.33 11.23 -30.56
C GLN A 326 -23.81 11.61 -30.66
N ALA A 327 -24.52 10.86 -31.51
CA ALA A 327 -25.96 10.77 -31.49
C ALA A 327 -26.47 10.21 -30.15
N GLN A 328 -27.51 10.84 -29.62
CA GLN A 328 -28.18 10.49 -28.37
C GLN A 328 -28.75 9.06 -28.42
N LEU A 329 -28.28 8.19 -27.52
CA LEU A 329 -28.89 6.88 -27.28
C LEU A 329 -30.20 7.04 -26.48
N PRO A 330 -31.29 6.34 -26.84
CA PRO A 330 -32.56 6.43 -26.12
C PRO A 330 -32.51 5.70 -24.77
N PRO A 331 -33.30 6.14 -23.78
CA PRO A 331 -33.26 5.61 -22.42
C PRO A 331 -33.75 4.16 -22.34
N GLN A 332 -32.92 3.30 -21.75
CA GLN A 332 -33.27 1.91 -21.48
C GLN A 332 -34.33 1.83 -20.35
N LYS A 333 -35.50 1.29 -20.69
CA LYS A 333 -36.59 0.99 -19.75
C LYS A 333 -36.15 -0.12 -18.78
N ARG A 334 -35.96 0.22 -17.51
CA ARG A 334 -35.80 -0.76 -16.42
C ARG A 334 -37.13 -1.48 -16.19
N LYS A 335 -37.20 -2.78 -16.51
CA LYS A 335 -38.28 -3.67 -16.08
C LYS A 335 -38.24 -3.82 -14.56
N ARG A 336 -39.21 -3.21 -13.88
CA ARG A 336 -39.48 -3.38 -12.46
C ARG A 336 -40.21 -4.71 -12.29
N ALA A 337 -39.60 -5.65 -11.55
CA ALA A 337 -40.26 -6.90 -11.19
C ALA A 337 -41.32 -6.63 -10.11
N GLU A 338 -42.59 -6.78 -10.47
CA GLU A 338 -43.72 -6.80 -9.55
C GLU A 338 -43.68 -8.11 -8.75
N ARG A 339 -43.37 -8.03 -7.45
CA ARG A 339 -43.65 -9.11 -6.50
C ARG A 339 -45.08 -8.93 -6.02
N GLY A 340 -45.93 -9.88 -6.41
CA GLY A 340 -47.34 -9.91 -6.04
C GLY A 340 -47.57 -10.01 -4.54
N GLU A 341 -48.52 -9.21 -4.08
CA GLU A 341 -49.20 -9.37 -2.81
C GLU A 341 -50.06 -10.65 -2.87
N ARG A 342 -49.85 -11.57 -1.94
CA ARG A 342 -50.85 -12.59 -1.59
C ARG A 342 -51.04 -12.61 -0.08
N GLY A 343 -52.20 -12.08 0.31
CA GLY A 343 -53.16 -12.65 1.26
C GLY A 343 -52.64 -13.21 2.59
N GLY A 344 -52.98 -12.52 3.68
CA GLY A 344 -53.00 -13.06 5.04
C GLY A 344 -54.20 -12.50 5.79
N GLY A 345 -55.31 -13.25 5.79
CA GLY A 345 -56.60 -12.83 6.35
C GLY A 345 -56.60 -12.67 7.87
N ARG A 346 -57.30 -11.64 8.33
CA ARG A 346 -57.67 -11.45 9.74
C ARG A 346 -58.74 -12.49 10.12
N ARG A 347 -58.44 -13.34 11.10
CA ARG A 347 -59.47 -14.03 11.90
C ARG A 347 -59.60 -13.30 13.23
N ALA A 348 -60.78 -12.74 13.45
CA ALA A 348 -61.27 -12.35 14.76
C ALA A 348 -61.47 -13.62 15.62
N ARG A 349 -61.01 -13.58 16.87
CA ARG A 349 -61.61 -14.35 17.96
C ARG A 349 -61.67 -13.49 19.22
N ARG A 350 -62.90 -13.34 19.68
CA ARG A 350 -63.29 -12.91 21.03
C ARG A 350 -62.88 -13.96 22.06
N ASN A 351 -62.72 -13.50 23.29
CA ASN A 351 -63.10 -14.12 24.58
C ASN A 351 -61.94 -14.10 25.59
N ALA A 352 -62.02 -13.19 26.55
CA ALA A 352 -62.17 -13.44 27.98
C ALA A 352 -62.09 -12.09 28.70
#